data_AF-A0A8X7BZ17-F1
#
_entry.id   AF-A0A8X7BZ17-F1
#
_cell.length_a   1.000
_cell.length_b   1.000
_cell.length_c   1.000
_cell.angle_alpha   90.00
_cell.angle_beta   90.00
_cell.angle_gamma   90.00
#
_symmetry.space_group_name_H-M   'P 1'
#
loop_
_entity.id
_entity.type
_entity.pdbx_description
1 polymer ?
#
loop_
_entity_poly.entity_id
_entity_poly.type
_entity_poly.pdbx_seq_one_letter_code
_entity_poly.pdbx_strand_id
1 'polypeptide(L)'
;MRPTYKVRYTEWPPWAMDTFVENITVLDGVLKDVYAALSYSLNYNFDIKSEEDRQFGSLQADGSYSGMLGKLINKEIDIAGPFVASEQRAAVVNFTNCLGFSSIGIVTGVASSDRNVFLYTNVFSWKVWVSLFLTIVGISLIAELIFSVPVGGWRHNQVSLLANYFWFFWRYLVGRDGGSTNHWTLIHIWHRQSFRILLSAWLLGPVITALLCFQGSIMSTFAVAKLRPVIADLDELSEKANIIPVTSRGSAVQICFKTSQSHSELWKRMENNSIAFKPEAVEETIRKVEKGTHVLLIDYVYALHLASDYVKRTGRCSVQVEELHFCQSFIALAVQKSTSAKTVKKINSKLTYIIQAKLTDRWMNRVYTNYTHCTRQLPERSKPLNIKDILGGFVIWSIGIVISSLVLIGEIFQSIGERNFKKQKNSPALKTTSNVLCSKKKC
;
A
#
# COMPACT_ATOMS: atom_id res chain seq x y z
N MET A 1 -17.77 51.09 26.02
CA MET A 1 -17.80 49.65 26.35
C MET A 1 -17.18 48.85 25.21
N ARG A 2 -16.42 47.79 25.52
CA ARG A 2 -15.94 46.85 24.48
C ARG A 2 -17.14 46.04 23.98
N PRO A 3 -17.38 45.94 22.66
CA PRO A 3 -18.47 45.11 22.14
C PRO A 3 -18.21 43.65 22.51
N THR A 4 -19.24 42.98 23.02
CA THR A 4 -19.19 41.58 23.44
C THR A 4 -19.95 40.73 22.44
N TYR A 5 -19.33 39.65 21.94
CA TYR A 5 -19.93 38.71 21.01
C TYR A 5 -20.08 37.34 21.67
N LYS A 6 -21.26 36.73 21.54
CA LYS A 6 -21.54 35.38 22.02
C LYS A 6 -21.00 34.36 21.03
N VAL A 7 -20.15 33.46 21.52
CA VAL A 7 -19.49 32.43 20.71
C VAL A 7 -19.88 31.04 21.18
N ARG A 8 -20.13 30.13 20.23
CA ARG A 8 -20.23 28.69 20.48
C ARG A 8 -19.22 27.90 19.67
N TYR A 9 -18.69 26.85 20.28
CA TYR A 9 -17.82 25.88 19.63
C TYR A 9 -18.23 24.46 20.02
N THR A 10 -17.80 23.48 19.22
CA THR A 10 -17.93 22.05 19.52
C THR A 10 -16.53 21.46 19.48
N GLU A 11 -16.31 20.41 20.28
CA GLU A 11 -15.05 19.68 20.33
C GLU A 11 -14.65 19.17 18.93
N TRP A 12 -13.51 19.66 18.44
CA TRP A 12 -12.88 19.25 17.19
C TRP A 12 -11.37 19.43 17.32
N PRO A 13 -10.67 18.44 17.89
CA PRO A 13 -9.23 18.53 18.05
C PRO A 13 -8.52 18.55 16.68
N PRO A 14 -7.40 19.29 16.54
CA PRO A 14 -6.79 20.19 17.52
C PRO A 14 -7.35 21.63 17.51
N TRP A 15 -8.37 21.90 16.70
CA TRP A 15 -8.93 23.25 16.53
C TRP A 15 -9.63 23.78 17.78
N ALA A 16 -10.49 22.94 18.37
CA ALA A 16 -11.23 23.26 19.58
C ALA A 16 -11.23 22.03 20.49
N MET A 17 -10.72 22.18 21.70
CA MET A 17 -10.63 21.12 22.70
C MET A 17 -11.29 21.61 23.99
N ASP A 18 -12.03 20.74 24.65
CA ASP A 18 -12.59 21.03 25.96
C ASP A 18 -11.52 20.79 27.04
N THR A 19 -11.28 21.80 27.88
CA THR A 19 -10.48 21.64 29.11
C THR A 19 -11.33 21.95 30.33
N PHE A 20 -11.25 21.10 31.34
CA PHE A 20 -12.02 21.26 32.57
C PHE A 20 -11.18 22.02 33.59
N VAL A 21 -11.60 23.26 33.91
CA VAL A 21 -10.98 24.09 34.94
C VAL A 21 -12.08 24.46 35.93
N GLU A 22 -11.94 24.05 37.19
CA GLU A 22 -12.88 24.40 38.28
C GLU A 22 -14.37 24.10 37.95
N ASN A 23 -14.65 22.93 37.36
CA ASN A 23 -15.98 22.50 36.87
C ASN A 23 -16.57 23.32 35.72
N ILE A 24 -15.80 24.18 35.08
CA ILE A 24 -16.21 24.92 33.88
C ILE A 24 -15.43 24.38 32.68
N THR A 25 -16.14 24.16 31.58
CA THR A 25 -15.55 23.77 30.29
C THR A 25 -14.99 25.01 29.60
N VAL A 26 -13.66 25.07 29.45
CA VAL A 26 -12.93 26.18 28.84
C VAL A 26 -12.34 25.73 27.50
N LEU A 27 -12.45 26.61 26.51
CA LEU A 27 -11.88 26.39 25.18
C LEU A 27 -10.35 26.31 25.26
N ASP A 28 -9.80 25.23 24.72
CA ASP A 28 -8.38 25.08 24.40
C ASP A 28 -8.16 24.69 22.94
N GLY A 29 -6.91 24.61 22.51
CA GLY A 29 -6.54 24.37 21.12
C GLY A 29 -6.40 25.66 20.30
N VAL A 30 -6.34 25.52 18.98
CA VAL A 30 -5.96 26.62 18.08
C VAL A 30 -6.94 27.79 18.13
N LEU A 31 -8.23 27.53 18.31
CA LEU A 31 -9.23 28.60 18.37
C LEU A 31 -9.06 29.52 19.59
N LYS A 32 -8.55 29.01 20.72
CA LYS A 32 -8.26 29.85 21.89
C LYS A 32 -7.26 30.95 21.52
N ASP A 33 -6.18 30.57 20.84
CA ASP A 33 -5.15 31.51 20.39
C ASP A 33 -5.69 32.48 19.32
N VAL A 34 -6.54 32.01 18.41
CA VAL A 34 -7.23 32.86 17.42
C VAL A 34 -8.11 33.91 18.10
N TYR A 35 -8.98 33.51 19.03
CA TYR A 35 -9.85 34.44 19.73
C TYR A 35 -9.08 35.41 20.64
N ALA A 36 -8.00 34.96 21.28
CA ALA A 36 -7.11 35.84 22.04
C ALA A 36 -6.45 36.91 21.15
N ALA A 37 -5.96 36.52 19.97
CA ALA A 37 -5.39 37.44 19.00
C ALA A 37 -6.43 38.43 18.43
N LEU A 38 -7.65 37.97 18.16
CA LEU A 38 -8.76 38.84 17.73
C LEU A 38 -9.18 39.81 18.84
N SER A 39 -9.29 39.33 20.08
CA SER A 39 -9.65 40.14 21.25
C SER A 39 -8.63 41.27 21.45
N TYR A 40 -7.34 40.93 21.43
CA TYR A 40 -6.25 41.89 21.57
C TYR A 40 -6.22 42.92 20.43
N SER A 41 -6.37 42.47 19.17
CA SER A 41 -6.20 43.34 18.00
C SER A 41 -7.41 44.20 17.65
N LEU A 42 -8.62 43.78 18.02
CA LEU A 42 -9.89 44.49 17.74
C LEU A 42 -10.48 45.15 18.99
N ASN A 43 -9.95 44.87 20.18
CA ASN A 43 -10.48 45.32 21.47
C ASN A 43 -11.94 44.85 21.70
N TYR A 44 -12.24 43.62 21.28
CA TYR A 44 -13.54 42.96 21.40
C TYR A 44 -13.54 41.97 22.56
N ASN A 45 -14.70 41.75 23.17
CA ASN A 45 -14.88 40.70 24.15
C ASN A 45 -15.63 39.51 23.52
N PHE A 46 -15.21 38.28 23.82
CA PHE A 46 -15.84 37.07 23.30
C PHE A 46 -16.31 36.20 24.47
N ASP A 47 -17.62 35.99 24.59
CA ASP A 47 -18.22 35.05 25.55
C ASP A 47 -18.29 33.66 24.91
N ILE A 48 -17.24 32.87 25.14
CA ILE A 48 -17.02 31.58 24.49
C ILE A 48 -17.53 30.46 25.39
N LYS A 49 -18.46 29.63 24.87
CA LYS A 49 -18.96 28.43 25.56
C LYS A 49 -19.00 27.23 24.62
N SER A 50 -18.79 26.04 25.17
CA SER A 50 -18.99 24.79 24.44
C SER A 50 -20.48 24.59 24.17
N GLU A 51 -20.81 23.95 23.05
CA GLU A 51 -22.19 23.65 22.67
C GLU A 51 -22.72 22.45 23.46
N GLU A 52 -23.93 22.59 24.01
CA GLU A 52 -24.52 21.60 24.92
C GLU A 52 -24.80 20.26 24.24
N ASP A 53 -25.28 20.29 23.00
CA ASP A 53 -25.60 19.09 22.22
C ASP A 53 -24.38 18.49 21.49
N ARG A 54 -23.23 19.18 21.54
CA ARG A 54 -21.98 18.83 20.83
C ARG A 54 -22.18 18.58 19.33
N GLN A 55 -23.18 19.23 18.71
CA GLN A 55 -23.44 19.13 17.28
C GLN A 55 -23.05 20.42 16.55
N PHE A 56 -22.34 20.25 15.43
CA PHE A 56 -22.11 21.35 14.50
C PHE A 56 -23.41 21.89 13.90
N GLY A 57 -24.35 20.98 13.62
CA GLY A 57 -25.63 21.29 13.01
C GLY A 57 -25.79 20.74 11.59
N SER A 58 -26.95 20.11 11.37
CA SER A 58 -27.39 19.56 10.08
C SER A 58 -28.80 20.03 9.77
N LEU A 59 -29.14 20.07 8.48
CA LEU A 59 -30.51 20.29 8.04
C LEU A 59 -31.37 19.10 8.45
N GLN A 60 -32.45 19.38 9.17
CA GLN A 60 -33.43 18.41 9.65
C GLN A 60 -34.56 18.24 8.64
N ALA A 61 -35.37 17.19 8.81
CA ALA A 61 -36.48 16.88 7.91
C ALA A 61 -37.59 17.95 7.92
N ASP A 62 -37.71 18.69 9.02
CA ASP A 62 -38.65 19.81 9.18
C ASP A 62 -38.13 21.12 8.53
N GLY A 63 -36.95 21.10 7.92
CA GLY A 63 -36.30 22.27 7.33
C GLY A 63 -35.55 23.16 8.33
N SER A 64 -35.55 22.82 9.63
CA SER A 64 -34.77 23.51 10.65
C SER A 64 -33.31 23.03 10.67
N TYR A 65 -32.43 23.80 11.32
CA TYR A 65 -31.04 23.42 11.55
C TYR A 65 -30.83 23.14 13.03
N SER A 66 -30.17 22.03 13.37
CA SER A 66 -29.77 21.72 14.77
C SER A 66 -28.40 22.28 15.13
N GLY A 67 -27.94 22.04 16.37
CA GLY A 67 -26.59 22.37 16.82
C GLY A 67 -26.26 23.85 16.85
N MET A 68 -24.97 24.14 16.86
CA MET A 68 -24.45 25.52 16.83
C MET A 68 -24.95 26.31 15.62
N LEU A 69 -25.09 25.65 14.46
CA LEU A 69 -25.59 26.30 13.25
C LEU A 69 -27.05 26.77 13.41
N GLY A 70 -27.90 25.96 14.05
CA GLY A 70 -29.28 26.33 14.39
C GLY A 70 -29.34 27.57 15.28
N LYS A 71 -28.57 27.57 16.38
CA LYS A 71 -28.48 28.73 17.30
C LYS A 71 -27.98 30.00 16.61
N LEU A 72 -27.04 29.87 15.67
CA LEU A 72 -26.53 30.99 14.88
C LEU A 72 -27.62 31.56 13.94
N ILE A 73 -28.44 30.71 13.33
CA ILE A 73 -29.57 31.12 12.47
C ILE A 73 -30.69 31.77 13.30
N ASN A 74 -31.01 31.21 14.46
CA ASN A 74 -32.02 31.71 15.40
C ASN A 74 -31.60 32.98 16.15
N LYS A 75 -30.40 33.49 15.88
CA LYS A 75 -29.81 34.69 16.48
C LYS A 75 -29.56 34.62 17.99
N GLU A 76 -29.39 33.43 18.54
CA GLU A 76 -29.05 33.23 19.95
C GLU A 76 -27.57 33.54 20.22
N ILE A 77 -26.73 33.39 19.19
CA ILE A 77 -25.28 33.57 19.21
C ILE A 77 -24.82 34.38 18.00
N ASP A 78 -23.65 35.01 18.10
CA ASP A 78 -23.13 35.92 17.08
C ASP A 78 -22.11 35.25 16.14
N ILE A 79 -21.29 34.36 16.71
CA ILE A 79 -20.22 33.64 16.01
C ILE A 79 -20.26 32.18 16.44
N ALA A 80 -20.05 31.26 15.50
CA ALA A 80 -19.88 29.85 15.80
C ALA A 80 -18.73 29.26 14.98
N GLY A 81 -17.96 28.33 15.56
CA GLY A 81 -16.83 27.73 14.88
C GLY A 81 -15.99 26.83 15.77
N PRO A 82 -15.13 25.99 15.17
CA PRO A 82 -14.73 26.03 13.76
C PRO A 82 -15.73 25.26 12.89
N PHE A 83 -15.92 25.70 11.65
CA PHE A 83 -16.75 25.00 10.66
C PHE A 83 -15.95 24.68 9.41
N VAL A 84 -16.21 23.50 8.84
CA VAL A 84 -16.02 23.32 7.40
C VAL A 84 -17.12 24.10 6.67
N ALA A 85 -16.68 25.07 5.87
CA ALA A 85 -17.58 25.84 5.04
C ALA A 85 -18.06 25.00 3.86
N SER A 86 -19.38 24.88 3.72
CA SER A 86 -20.03 24.22 2.60
C SER A 86 -21.04 25.18 1.98
N GLU A 87 -21.39 24.94 0.71
CA GLU A 87 -22.38 25.74 -0.01
C GLU A 87 -23.73 25.79 0.74
N GLN A 88 -24.19 24.65 1.23
CA GLN A 88 -25.43 24.54 2.01
C GLN A 88 -25.42 25.40 3.28
N ARG A 89 -24.26 25.53 3.95
CA ARG A 89 -24.13 26.36 5.15
C ARG A 89 -23.95 27.84 4.79
N ALA A 90 -23.20 28.14 3.73
CA ALA A 90 -23.00 29.52 3.25
C ALA A 90 -24.31 30.17 2.77
N ALA A 91 -25.29 29.35 2.34
CA ALA A 91 -26.62 29.83 2.00
C ALA A 91 -27.38 30.44 3.20
N VAL A 92 -27.06 30.05 4.43
CA VAL A 92 -27.80 30.45 5.65
C VAL A 92 -26.99 31.30 6.63
N VAL A 93 -25.66 31.26 6.58
CA VAL A 93 -24.75 32.05 7.44
C VAL A 93 -23.61 32.69 6.64
N ASN A 94 -22.96 33.71 7.22
CA ASN A 94 -21.79 34.35 6.59
C ASN A 94 -20.51 33.72 7.14
N PHE A 95 -19.61 33.24 6.29
CA PHE A 95 -18.31 32.75 6.73
C PHE A 95 -17.25 33.86 6.74
N THR A 96 -16.31 33.75 7.68
CA THR A 96 -15.08 34.55 7.67
C THR A 96 -14.09 34.04 6.62
N ASN A 97 -12.99 34.78 6.44
CA ASN A 97 -11.82 34.23 5.76
C ASN A 97 -11.38 32.93 6.45
N CYS A 98 -10.90 31.97 5.65
CA CYS A 98 -10.53 30.65 6.12
C CYS A 98 -9.37 30.72 7.13
N LEU A 99 -9.47 30.01 8.26
CA LEU A 99 -8.40 29.83 9.24
C LEU A 99 -7.31 28.87 8.76
N GLY A 100 -7.67 27.96 7.86
CA GLY A 100 -6.80 26.95 7.30
C GLY A 100 -7.54 26.05 6.32
N PHE A 101 -6.79 25.19 5.66
CA PHE A 101 -7.30 24.16 4.78
C PHE A 101 -7.18 22.82 5.48
N SER A 102 -8.13 21.94 5.19
CA SER A 102 -8.04 20.56 5.60
C SER A 102 -8.59 19.64 4.52
N SER A 103 -8.01 18.46 4.46
CA SER A 103 -8.33 17.37 3.55
C SER A 103 -8.80 16.19 4.38
N ILE A 104 -9.21 15.10 3.72
CA ILE A 104 -9.55 13.87 4.42
C ILE A 104 -8.24 13.13 4.71
N GLY A 105 -8.06 12.68 5.95
CA GLY A 105 -7.01 11.75 6.33
C GLY A 105 -7.52 10.32 6.39
N ILE A 106 -6.69 9.39 5.94
CA ILE A 106 -6.89 7.96 6.14
C ILE A 106 -5.98 7.47 7.27
N VAL A 107 -6.56 6.95 8.34
CA VAL A 107 -5.82 6.29 9.42
C VAL A 107 -5.90 4.78 9.23
N THR A 108 -4.73 4.16 9.11
CA THR A 108 -4.59 2.74 8.79
C THR A 108 -3.57 2.10 9.72
N GLY A 109 -3.74 0.80 9.97
CA GLY A 109 -2.73 0.02 10.69
C GLY A 109 -1.45 -0.07 9.88
N VAL A 110 -0.31 -0.15 10.57
CA VAL A 110 0.96 -0.46 9.94
C VAL A 110 1.13 -1.97 9.95
N ALA A 111 1.04 -2.59 8.77
CA ALA A 111 1.46 -3.97 8.64
C ALA A 111 2.99 -4.01 8.68
N SER A 112 3.55 -4.79 9.61
CA SER A 112 4.89 -5.31 9.38
C SER A 112 4.83 -6.02 8.03
N SER A 113 5.62 -5.58 7.06
CA SER A 113 5.75 -6.30 5.79
C SER A 113 6.17 -7.72 6.15
N ASP A 114 5.20 -8.65 6.22
CA ASP A 114 5.51 -10.07 6.32
C ASP A 114 6.36 -10.36 5.11
N ARG A 115 7.64 -10.59 5.38
CA ARG A 115 8.63 -10.82 4.34
C ARG A 115 8.25 -12.16 3.75
N ASN A 116 7.50 -12.10 2.65
CA ASN A 116 7.02 -13.26 1.94
C ASN A 116 8.22 -14.17 1.72
N VAL A 117 8.13 -15.42 2.18
CA VAL A 117 9.22 -16.40 2.09
C VAL A 117 9.67 -16.55 0.63
N PHE A 118 8.78 -16.31 -0.32
CA PHE A 118 9.04 -16.34 -1.77
C PHE A 118 9.35 -14.96 -2.38
N LEU A 119 9.92 -14.02 -1.62
CA LEU A 119 10.25 -12.69 -2.11
C LEU A 119 11.09 -12.73 -3.40
N TYR A 120 12.01 -13.70 -3.51
CA TYR A 120 12.86 -13.92 -4.68
C TYR A 120 12.09 -14.20 -5.97
N THR A 121 11.00 -14.97 -5.91
CA THR A 121 10.20 -15.27 -7.12
C THR A 121 9.30 -14.11 -7.50
N ASN A 122 8.92 -13.27 -6.53
CA ASN A 122 8.06 -12.11 -6.74
C ASN A 122 8.78 -10.86 -7.25
N VAL A 123 10.11 -10.91 -7.38
CA VAL A 123 10.91 -9.80 -7.96
C VAL A 123 10.48 -9.52 -9.40
N PHE A 124 10.22 -10.59 -10.16
CA PHE A 124 9.71 -10.50 -11.52
C PHE A 124 8.27 -11.01 -11.58
N SER A 125 7.45 -10.35 -12.39
CA SER A 125 6.10 -10.84 -12.69
C SER A 125 6.16 -12.20 -13.39
N TRP A 126 5.16 -13.05 -13.20
CA TRP A 126 5.07 -14.35 -13.87
C TRP A 126 5.22 -14.26 -15.40
N LYS A 127 4.75 -13.15 -16.00
CA LYS A 127 4.91 -12.87 -17.44
C LYS A 127 6.38 -12.78 -17.86
N VAL A 128 7.24 -12.19 -17.03
CA VAL A 128 8.69 -12.09 -17.27
C VAL A 128 9.34 -13.45 -17.15
N TRP A 129 8.97 -14.25 -16.13
CA TRP A 129 9.46 -15.62 -15.98
C TRP A 129 9.13 -16.50 -17.20
N VAL A 130 7.90 -16.43 -17.68
CA VAL A 130 7.48 -17.15 -18.90
C VAL A 130 8.21 -16.64 -20.13
N SER A 131 8.38 -15.33 -20.28
CA SER A 131 9.15 -14.74 -21.38
C SER A 131 10.61 -15.20 -21.39
N LEU A 132 11.26 -15.24 -20.23
CA LEU A 132 12.63 -15.78 -20.10
C LEU A 132 12.69 -17.25 -20.51
N PHE A 133 11.77 -18.08 -20.02
CA PHE A 133 11.70 -19.49 -20.39
C PHE A 133 11.51 -19.69 -21.90
N LEU A 134 10.55 -18.98 -22.51
CA LEU A 134 10.30 -19.04 -23.94
C LEU A 134 11.49 -18.56 -24.77
N THR A 135 12.23 -17.56 -24.29
CA THR A 135 13.44 -17.06 -24.96
C THR A 135 14.54 -18.12 -24.97
N ILE A 136 14.72 -18.86 -23.86
CA ILE A 136 15.69 -19.98 -23.78
C ILE A 136 15.30 -21.10 -24.74
N VAL A 137 14.02 -21.46 -24.80
CA VAL A 137 13.54 -22.47 -25.75
C VAL A 137 13.76 -22.00 -27.18
N GLY A 138 13.41 -20.74 -27.50
CA GLY A 138 13.60 -20.15 -28.82
C GLY A 138 15.06 -20.12 -29.27
N ILE A 139 15.98 -19.68 -28.41
CA ILE A 139 17.41 -19.65 -28.76
C ILE A 139 18.02 -21.05 -28.88
N SER A 140 17.52 -22.01 -28.12
CA SER A 140 17.93 -23.42 -28.22
C SER A 140 17.48 -24.03 -29.54
N LEU A 141 16.27 -23.72 -29.99
CA LEU A 141 15.78 -24.11 -31.33
C LEU A 141 16.63 -23.49 -32.45
N ILE A 142 17.00 -22.21 -32.32
CA ILE A 142 17.89 -21.57 -33.30
C ILE A 142 19.27 -22.22 -33.31
N ALA A 143 19.84 -22.55 -32.15
CA ALA A 143 21.12 -23.26 -32.07
C ALA A 143 21.05 -24.66 -32.68
N GLU A 144 19.95 -25.38 -32.46
CA GLU A 144 19.68 -26.67 -33.10
C GLU A 144 19.58 -26.52 -34.63
N LEU A 145 18.89 -25.50 -35.14
CA LEU A 145 18.83 -25.23 -36.58
C LEU A 145 20.21 -24.93 -37.18
N ILE A 146 21.04 -24.14 -36.50
CA ILE A 146 22.43 -23.85 -36.92
C ILE A 146 23.26 -25.14 -36.99
N PHE A 147 23.00 -26.11 -36.11
CA PHE A 147 23.67 -27.42 -36.13
C PHE A 147 23.11 -28.34 -37.23
N SER A 148 21.78 -28.45 -37.34
CA SER A 148 21.11 -29.44 -38.19
C SER A 148 21.17 -29.12 -39.68
N VAL A 149 21.16 -27.84 -40.08
CA VAL A 149 21.20 -27.42 -41.49
C VAL A 149 22.49 -27.81 -42.20
N PRO A 150 23.71 -27.56 -41.65
CA PRO A 150 24.96 -27.82 -42.38
C PRO A 150 25.54 -29.23 -42.17
N VAL A 151 25.24 -29.89 -41.06
CA VAL A 151 25.90 -31.16 -40.65
C VAL A 151 25.07 -32.39 -41.00
N GLY A 152 23.87 -32.22 -41.58
CA GLY A 152 22.93 -33.33 -41.78
C GLY A 152 22.41 -33.88 -40.44
N GLY A 153 22.29 -33.01 -39.44
CA GLY A 153 21.96 -33.36 -38.04
C GLY A 153 20.58 -34.01 -37.82
N TRP A 154 19.75 -34.06 -38.87
CA TRP A 154 18.46 -34.76 -38.90
C TRP A 154 18.54 -36.26 -38.60
N ARG A 155 19.74 -36.86 -38.58
CA ARG A 155 19.96 -38.28 -38.19
C ARG A 155 20.02 -38.51 -36.67
N HIS A 156 20.14 -37.46 -35.87
CA HIS A 156 20.21 -37.55 -34.42
C HIS A 156 18.84 -37.29 -33.76
N ASN A 157 18.67 -37.73 -32.51
CA ASN A 157 17.48 -37.45 -31.72
C ASN A 157 17.36 -35.95 -31.44
N GLN A 158 16.53 -35.24 -32.21
CA GLN A 158 16.31 -33.80 -32.12
C GLN A 158 15.92 -33.35 -30.70
N VAL A 159 15.06 -34.12 -30.02
CA VAL A 159 14.66 -33.84 -28.63
C VAL A 159 15.85 -33.83 -27.66
N SER A 160 16.81 -34.75 -27.84
CA SER A 160 18.01 -34.81 -26.98
C SER A 160 18.97 -33.66 -27.28
N LEU A 161 19.10 -33.27 -28.55
CA LEU A 161 19.87 -32.09 -28.97
C LEU A 161 19.29 -30.81 -28.40
N LEU A 162 17.98 -30.60 -28.53
CA LEU A 162 17.27 -29.46 -27.98
C LEU A 162 17.44 -29.37 -26.46
N ALA A 163 17.32 -30.50 -25.75
CA ALA A 163 17.53 -30.55 -24.31
C ALA A 163 18.98 -30.17 -23.91
N ASN A 164 19.97 -30.59 -24.69
CA ASN A 164 21.38 -30.23 -24.44
C ASN A 164 21.65 -28.73 -24.67
N TYR A 165 21.10 -28.15 -25.75
CA TYR A 165 21.23 -26.71 -26.00
C TYR A 165 20.43 -25.87 -24.99
N PHE A 166 19.24 -26.32 -24.60
CA PHE A 166 18.46 -25.73 -23.52
C PHE A 166 19.29 -25.69 -22.23
N TRP A 167 19.91 -26.80 -21.85
CA TRP A 167 20.77 -26.88 -20.67
C TRP A 167 21.99 -25.95 -20.76
N PHE A 168 22.60 -25.85 -21.95
CA PHE A 168 23.72 -24.93 -22.20
C PHE A 168 23.35 -23.46 -21.98
N PHE A 169 22.27 -22.99 -22.61
CA PHE A 169 21.82 -21.60 -22.45
C PHE A 169 21.29 -21.31 -21.04
N TRP A 170 20.59 -22.28 -20.43
CA TRP A 170 20.15 -22.22 -19.03
C TRP A 170 21.33 -22.01 -18.06
N ARG A 171 22.43 -22.75 -18.26
CA ARG A 171 23.62 -22.64 -17.41
C ARG A 171 24.27 -21.26 -17.46
N TYR A 172 24.33 -20.65 -18.64
CA TYR A 172 24.78 -19.26 -18.81
C TYR A 172 23.87 -18.25 -18.12
N LEU A 173 22.55 -18.46 -18.14
CA LEU A 173 21.61 -17.57 -17.45
C LEU A 173 21.84 -17.55 -15.94
N VAL A 174 22.22 -18.68 -15.35
CA VAL A 174 22.51 -18.81 -13.91
C VAL A 174 23.93 -18.31 -13.57
N GLY A 175 24.67 -17.77 -14.54
CA GLY A 175 26.02 -17.24 -14.33
C GLY A 175 27.09 -18.31 -14.20
N ARG A 176 26.81 -19.55 -14.61
CA ARG A 176 27.83 -20.61 -14.74
C ARG A 176 28.30 -20.70 -16.19
N ASP A 177 29.55 -21.09 -16.37
CA ASP A 177 30.13 -21.42 -17.67
C ASP A 177 29.28 -22.47 -18.40
N GLY A 178 29.14 -22.44 -19.73
CA GLY A 178 28.28 -23.37 -20.48
C GLY A 178 28.67 -24.86 -20.42
N GLY A 179 29.68 -25.21 -19.62
CA GLY A 179 30.29 -26.53 -19.56
C GLY A 179 31.49 -26.67 -20.47
N SER A 180 32.07 -27.87 -20.48
CA SER A 180 33.24 -28.13 -21.31
C SER A 180 32.85 -27.99 -22.78
N THR A 181 33.57 -27.11 -23.49
CA THR A 181 33.51 -26.98 -24.95
C THR A 181 33.87 -28.27 -25.68
N ASN A 182 34.43 -29.25 -24.97
CA ASN A 182 34.77 -30.57 -25.48
C ASN A 182 33.55 -31.50 -25.63
N HIS A 183 32.35 -31.05 -25.27
CA HIS A 183 31.14 -31.81 -25.56
C HIS A 183 30.88 -31.82 -27.08
N TRP A 184 30.57 -33.00 -27.63
CA TRP A 184 30.45 -33.19 -29.09
C TRP A 184 29.46 -32.21 -29.76
N THR A 185 28.36 -31.86 -29.09
CA THR A 185 27.35 -30.90 -29.58
C THR A 185 27.86 -29.47 -29.69
N LEU A 186 28.91 -29.10 -28.93
CA LEU A 186 29.46 -27.76 -28.86
C LEU A 186 30.73 -27.61 -29.72
N ILE A 187 31.57 -28.65 -29.82
CA ILE A 187 32.81 -28.62 -30.62
C ILE A 187 32.54 -28.16 -32.06
N HIS A 188 31.55 -28.79 -32.71
CA HIS A 188 31.27 -28.57 -34.13
C HIS A 188 30.63 -27.21 -34.44
N ILE A 189 29.89 -26.64 -33.48
CA ILE A 189 29.17 -25.38 -33.66
C ILE A 189 29.98 -24.16 -33.21
N TRP A 190 30.94 -24.32 -32.29
CA TRP A 190 31.76 -23.24 -31.73
C TRP A 190 32.57 -22.43 -32.76
N HIS A 191 32.93 -23.09 -33.86
CA HIS A 191 33.72 -22.51 -34.94
C HIS A 191 32.86 -21.69 -35.93
N ARG A 192 31.53 -21.75 -35.83
CA ARG A 192 30.61 -21.05 -36.74
C ARG A 192 30.38 -19.60 -36.29
N GLN A 193 30.47 -18.67 -37.24
CA GLN A 193 30.21 -17.24 -36.99
C GLN A 193 28.76 -16.99 -36.53
N SER A 194 27.78 -17.68 -37.12
CA SER A 194 26.36 -17.54 -36.76
C SER A 194 26.09 -17.88 -35.29
N PHE A 195 26.72 -18.94 -34.77
CA PHE A 195 26.59 -19.33 -33.36
C PHE A 195 27.29 -18.33 -32.44
N ARG A 196 28.44 -17.78 -32.83
CA ARG A 196 29.11 -16.73 -32.06
C ARG A 196 28.26 -15.47 -31.94
N ILE A 197 27.60 -15.04 -33.02
CA ILE A 197 26.69 -13.89 -32.98
C ILE A 197 25.48 -14.19 -32.08
N LEU A 198 24.90 -15.40 -32.20
CA LEU A 198 23.80 -15.84 -31.35
C LEU A 198 24.19 -15.85 -29.87
N LEU A 199 25.37 -16.40 -29.55
CA LEU A 199 25.91 -16.43 -28.20
C LEU A 199 26.20 -15.01 -27.68
N SER A 200 26.77 -14.13 -28.50
CA SER A 200 27.00 -12.73 -28.13
C SER A 200 25.67 -12.02 -27.84
N ALA A 201 24.63 -12.25 -28.64
CA ALA A 201 23.30 -11.69 -28.42
C ALA A 201 22.65 -12.24 -27.12
N TRP A 202 22.84 -13.54 -26.83
CA TRP A 202 22.39 -14.16 -25.58
C TRP A 202 23.05 -13.55 -24.35
N LEU A 203 24.38 -13.41 -24.41
CA LEU A 203 25.18 -12.90 -23.30
C LEU A 203 24.89 -11.41 -23.05
N LEU A 204 24.82 -10.59 -24.10
CA LEU A 204 24.59 -9.14 -23.96
C LEU A 204 23.13 -8.80 -23.64
N GLY A 205 22.17 -9.53 -24.20
CA GLY A 205 20.75 -9.24 -24.03
C GLY A 205 20.19 -9.87 -22.75
N PRO A 206 19.56 -11.06 -22.82
CA PRO A 206 18.85 -11.65 -21.68
C PRO A 206 19.72 -11.90 -20.44
N VAL A 207 20.98 -12.33 -20.58
CA VAL A 207 21.79 -12.70 -19.42
C VAL A 207 22.18 -11.47 -18.59
N ILE A 208 22.79 -10.45 -19.21
CA ILE A 208 23.17 -9.22 -18.50
C ILE A 208 21.95 -8.50 -17.94
N THR A 209 20.90 -8.32 -18.76
CA THR A 209 19.72 -7.57 -18.33
C THR A 209 18.95 -8.30 -17.23
N ALA A 210 18.70 -9.60 -17.36
CA ALA A 210 17.95 -10.34 -16.35
C ALA A 210 18.72 -10.44 -15.03
N LEU A 211 20.02 -10.79 -15.07
CA LEU A 211 20.81 -10.97 -13.85
C LEU A 211 21.04 -9.65 -13.10
N LEU A 212 21.45 -8.59 -13.79
CA LEU A 212 21.71 -7.30 -13.14
C LEU A 212 20.42 -6.66 -12.62
N CYS A 213 19.32 -6.70 -13.40
CA CYS A 213 18.04 -6.17 -12.94
C CYS A 213 17.47 -6.99 -11.77
N PHE A 214 17.65 -8.31 -11.78
CA PHE A 214 17.22 -9.17 -10.68
C PHE A 214 18.03 -8.87 -9.40
N GLN A 215 19.35 -8.80 -9.50
CA GLN A 215 20.23 -8.44 -8.37
C GLN A 215 19.90 -7.05 -7.82
N GLY A 216 19.79 -6.03 -8.69
CA GLY A 216 19.46 -4.67 -8.28
C GLY A 216 18.09 -4.56 -7.61
N SER A 217 17.09 -5.25 -8.14
CA SER A 217 15.73 -5.24 -7.57
C SER A 217 15.67 -5.93 -6.21
N ILE A 218 16.40 -7.05 -6.03
CA ILE A 218 16.55 -7.72 -4.73
C ILE A 218 17.24 -6.80 -3.73
N MET A 219 18.37 -6.20 -4.10
CA MET A 219 19.11 -5.28 -3.24
C MET A 219 18.24 -4.10 -2.79
N SER A 220 17.48 -3.47 -3.70
CA SER A 220 16.55 -2.39 -3.38
C SER A 220 15.44 -2.85 -2.41
N THR A 221 14.90 -4.04 -2.64
CA THR A 221 13.81 -4.59 -1.80
C THR A 221 14.27 -4.88 -0.37
N PHE A 222 15.50 -5.36 -0.20
CA PHE A 222 16.07 -5.60 1.14
C PHE A 222 16.61 -4.33 1.82
N ALA A 223 17.04 -3.34 1.04
CA ALA A 223 17.53 -2.07 1.57
C ALA A 223 16.42 -1.28 2.30
N VAL A 224 15.19 -1.31 1.78
CA VAL A 224 14.07 -0.57 2.37
C VAL A 224 13.19 -1.50 3.21
N ALA A 225 13.37 -1.46 4.52
CA ALA A 225 12.38 -2.01 5.46
C ALA A 225 11.12 -1.12 5.45
N LYS A 226 10.29 -1.22 4.41
CA LYS A 226 9.03 -0.47 4.34
C LYS A 226 8.07 -1.05 5.37
N LEU A 227 7.83 -0.30 6.44
CA LEU A 227 6.54 -0.34 7.11
C LEU A 227 5.52 0.04 6.04
N ARG A 228 4.63 -0.88 5.68
CA ARG A 228 3.61 -0.61 4.67
C ARG A 228 2.30 -0.35 5.38
N PRO A 229 1.58 0.73 5.04
CA PRO A 229 0.21 0.87 5.50
C PRO A 229 -0.61 -0.31 5.00
N VAL A 230 -1.59 -0.76 5.78
CA VAL A 230 -2.53 -1.83 5.35
C VAL A 230 -3.34 -1.37 4.12
N ILE A 231 -3.59 -0.06 4.04
CA ILE A 231 -4.27 0.63 2.93
C ILE A 231 -3.56 1.96 2.68
N ALA A 232 -3.07 2.17 1.47
CA ALA A 232 -2.43 3.43 1.07
C ALA A 232 -3.43 4.45 0.51
N ASP A 233 -4.43 3.99 -0.24
CA ASP A 233 -5.34 4.87 -1.00
C ASP A 233 -6.79 4.38 -0.98
N LEU A 234 -7.72 5.26 -1.38
CA LEU A 234 -9.14 4.96 -1.52
C LEU A 234 -9.42 3.86 -2.55
N ASP A 235 -8.63 3.78 -3.62
CA ASP A 235 -8.77 2.72 -4.63
C ASP A 235 -8.48 1.35 -4.04
N GLU A 236 -7.40 1.22 -3.26
CA GLU A 236 -7.06 -0.03 -2.56
C GLU A 236 -8.12 -0.40 -1.50
N LEU A 237 -8.71 0.61 -0.85
CA LEU A 237 -9.83 0.42 0.07
C LEU A 237 -11.10 -0.07 -0.65
N SER A 238 -11.31 0.35 -1.90
CA SER A 238 -12.43 -0.07 -2.73
C SER A 238 -12.32 -1.53 -3.14
N GLU A 239 -11.11 -2.00 -3.48
CA GLU A 239 -10.83 -3.39 -3.85
C GLU A 239 -10.95 -4.35 -2.67
N LYS A 240 -10.50 -3.93 -1.48
CA LYS A 240 -10.51 -4.77 -0.27
C LYS A 240 -11.85 -4.68 0.47
N ALA A 241 -12.77 -5.58 0.13
CA ALA A 241 -14.10 -5.68 0.76
C ALA A 241 -14.06 -6.02 2.27
N ASN A 242 -13.02 -6.74 2.74
CA ASN A 242 -12.90 -7.21 4.13
C ASN A 242 -12.58 -6.12 5.16
N ILE A 243 -12.22 -4.92 4.70
CA ILE A 243 -11.83 -3.79 5.56
C ILE A 243 -13.01 -2.84 5.69
N ILE A 244 -13.36 -2.46 6.91
CA ILE A 244 -14.53 -1.62 7.18
C ILE A 244 -14.11 -0.15 7.28
N PRO A 245 -14.55 0.73 6.35
CA PRO A 245 -14.35 2.16 6.48
C PRO A 245 -15.28 2.75 7.54
N VAL A 246 -14.72 3.57 8.42
CA VAL A 246 -15.42 4.23 9.53
C VAL A 246 -15.26 5.73 9.42
N THR A 247 -16.33 6.49 9.59
CA THR A 247 -16.30 7.96 9.64
C THR A 247 -17.28 8.50 10.68
N SER A 248 -17.12 9.74 11.12
CA SER A 248 -17.99 10.38 12.11
C SER A 248 -19.29 10.88 11.48
N ARG A 249 -20.44 10.64 12.15
CA ARG A 249 -21.75 11.12 11.69
C ARG A 249 -21.85 12.66 11.74
N GLY A 250 -22.55 13.25 10.77
CA GLY A 250 -22.75 14.71 10.65
C GLY A 250 -21.48 15.49 10.25
N SER A 251 -20.39 14.79 9.93
CA SER A 251 -19.11 15.40 9.56
C SER A 251 -19.08 15.87 8.12
N ALA A 252 -18.17 16.79 7.81
CA ALA A 252 -17.93 17.21 6.43
C ALA A 252 -17.46 16.05 5.53
N VAL A 253 -16.72 15.10 6.10
CA VAL A 253 -16.27 13.87 5.43
C VAL A 253 -17.48 13.06 4.97
N GLN A 254 -18.49 12.88 5.82
CA GLN A 254 -19.74 12.22 5.45
C GLN A 254 -20.44 12.90 4.27
N ILE A 255 -20.56 14.23 4.31
CA ILE A 255 -21.22 15.00 3.25
C ILE A 255 -20.47 14.84 1.93
N CYS A 256 -19.14 14.94 1.97
CA CYS A 256 -18.28 14.76 0.81
C CYS A 256 -18.50 13.40 0.12
N PHE A 257 -18.44 12.29 0.87
CA PHE A 257 -18.65 10.96 0.30
C PHE A 257 -20.07 10.77 -0.24
N LYS A 258 -21.08 11.33 0.45
CA LYS A 258 -22.48 11.29 0.00
C LYS A 258 -22.70 12.06 -1.31
N THR A 259 -22.03 13.20 -1.49
CA THR A 259 -22.15 14.01 -2.71
C THR A 259 -21.30 13.46 -3.87
N SER A 260 -20.24 12.72 -3.57
CA SER A 260 -19.31 12.23 -4.59
C SER A 260 -19.89 11.09 -5.43
N GLN A 261 -19.88 11.24 -6.75
CA GLN A 261 -20.35 10.19 -7.67
C GLN A 261 -19.33 9.04 -7.80
N SER A 262 -18.03 9.38 -7.81
CA SER A 262 -16.93 8.42 -7.99
C SER A 262 -16.79 7.41 -6.85
N HIS A 263 -17.07 7.82 -5.61
CA HIS A 263 -16.89 6.98 -4.42
C HIS A 263 -18.24 6.53 -3.82
N SER A 264 -19.30 6.51 -4.63
CA SER A 264 -20.64 6.13 -4.18
C SER A 264 -20.72 4.70 -3.62
N GLU A 265 -19.90 3.78 -4.13
CA GLU A 265 -19.82 2.40 -3.62
C GLU A 265 -19.17 2.33 -2.23
N LEU A 266 -18.11 3.12 -2.00
CA LEU A 266 -17.51 3.28 -0.67
C LEU A 266 -18.51 3.91 0.31
N TRP A 267 -19.31 4.88 -0.13
CA TRP A 267 -20.37 5.47 0.69
C TRP A 267 -21.41 4.42 1.11
N LYS A 268 -21.92 3.59 0.20
CA LYS A 268 -22.87 2.50 0.53
C LYS A 268 -22.28 1.53 1.55
N ARG A 269 -20.99 1.20 1.46
CA ARG A 269 -20.29 0.35 2.44
C ARG A 269 -20.23 1.01 3.82
N MET A 270 -19.98 2.32 3.88
CA MET A 270 -20.00 3.08 5.13
C MET A 270 -21.41 3.14 5.73
N GLU A 271 -22.42 3.34 4.89
CA GLU A 271 -23.82 3.45 5.30
C GLU A 271 -24.36 2.12 5.84
N ASN A 272 -24.16 1.02 5.12
CA ASN A 272 -24.62 -0.32 5.53
C ASN A 272 -24.01 -0.77 6.85
N ASN A 273 -22.73 -0.47 7.08
CA ASN A 273 -22.05 -0.92 8.29
C ASN A 273 -22.46 -0.13 9.54
N SER A 274 -23.15 1.02 9.41
CA SER A 274 -23.71 1.82 10.52
C SER A 274 -22.73 2.27 11.63
N ILE A 275 -21.45 1.89 11.58
CA ILE A 275 -20.41 2.19 12.55
C ILE A 275 -19.98 3.64 12.34
N ALA A 276 -20.62 4.54 13.07
CA ALA A 276 -20.15 5.90 13.21
C ALA A 276 -18.98 5.94 14.18
N PHE A 277 -17.89 6.58 13.79
CA PHE A 277 -16.85 6.95 14.74
C PHE A 277 -17.49 7.84 15.82
N LYS A 278 -17.43 7.37 17.07
CA LYS A 278 -17.83 8.13 18.25
C LYS A 278 -16.55 8.62 18.95
N PRO A 279 -16.42 9.92 19.24
CA PRO A 279 -15.28 10.44 20.00
C PRO A 279 -15.08 9.73 21.35
N GLU A 280 -16.14 9.20 21.96
CA GLU A 280 -16.07 8.47 23.22
C GLU A 280 -15.44 7.06 23.08
N ALA A 281 -15.41 6.50 21.86
CA ALA A 281 -14.91 5.16 21.56
C ALA A 281 -13.64 5.17 20.67
N VAL A 282 -12.85 6.25 20.76
CA VAL A 282 -11.59 6.42 20.03
C VAL A 282 -10.66 5.22 20.20
N GLU A 283 -10.41 4.81 21.45
CA GLU A 283 -9.44 3.76 21.79
C GLU A 283 -9.79 2.41 21.18
N GLU A 284 -11.07 2.02 21.24
CA GLU A 284 -11.54 0.76 20.66
C GLU A 284 -11.38 0.77 19.13
N THR A 285 -11.69 1.91 18.51
CA THR A 285 -11.57 2.09 17.06
C THR A 285 -10.12 2.01 16.61
N ILE A 286 -9.20 2.68 17.31
CA ILE A 286 -7.76 2.64 16.99
C ILE A 286 -7.23 1.21 17.08
N ARG A 287 -7.60 0.43 18.11
CA ARG A 287 -7.19 -0.99 18.21
C ARG A 287 -7.69 -1.84 17.04
N LYS A 288 -8.89 -1.56 16.51
CA LYS A 288 -9.41 -2.23 15.32
C LYS A 288 -8.66 -1.84 14.04
N VAL A 289 -8.23 -0.58 13.96
CA VAL A 289 -7.38 -0.04 12.89
C VAL A 289 -5.99 -0.69 12.92
N GLU A 290 -5.36 -0.81 14.10
CA GLU A 290 -4.08 -1.51 14.27
C GLU A 290 -4.14 -2.97 13.81
N LYS A 291 -5.25 -3.66 14.10
CA LYS A 291 -5.47 -5.04 13.63
C LYS A 291 -5.69 -5.15 12.12
N GLY A 292 -5.82 -4.04 11.39
CA GLY A 292 -6.08 -4.03 9.95
C GLY A 292 -7.52 -4.39 9.55
N THR A 293 -8.46 -4.39 10.50
CA THR A 293 -9.87 -4.75 10.24
C THR A 293 -10.72 -3.54 9.84
N HIS A 294 -10.35 -2.35 10.32
CA HIS A 294 -11.06 -1.10 10.09
C HIS A 294 -10.09 -0.04 9.59
N VAL A 295 -10.62 0.96 8.90
CA VAL A 295 -9.89 2.16 8.49
C VAL A 295 -10.71 3.37 8.89
N LEU A 296 -10.06 4.40 9.44
CA LEU A 296 -10.74 5.61 9.89
C LEU A 296 -10.54 6.72 8.86
N LEU A 297 -11.66 7.29 8.40
CA LEU A 297 -11.72 8.42 7.46
C LEU A 297 -12.25 9.64 8.21
N ILE A 298 -11.35 10.55 8.56
CA ILE A 298 -11.65 11.77 9.32
C ILE A 298 -10.87 12.95 8.72
N ASP A 299 -11.07 14.15 9.26
CA ASP A 299 -10.26 15.32 8.92
C ASP A 299 -8.76 15.02 9.11
N TYR A 300 -7.91 15.39 8.15
CA TYR A 300 -6.48 15.07 8.14
C TYR A 300 -5.75 15.62 9.37
N VAL A 301 -6.04 16.85 9.76
CA VAL A 301 -5.42 17.44 10.95
C VAL A 301 -5.91 16.73 12.21
N TYR A 302 -7.19 16.36 12.27
CA TYR A 302 -7.71 15.55 13.37
C TYR A 302 -7.06 14.16 13.42
N ALA A 303 -6.83 13.53 12.27
CA ALA A 303 -6.12 12.25 12.16
C ALA A 303 -4.68 12.33 12.70
N LEU A 304 -3.94 13.39 12.35
CA LEU A 304 -2.61 13.64 12.89
C LEU A 304 -2.62 13.84 14.41
N HIS A 305 -3.61 14.57 14.93
CA HIS A 305 -3.76 14.74 16.38
C HIS A 305 -4.07 13.41 17.07
N LEU A 306 -5.00 12.63 16.53
CA LEU A 306 -5.37 11.30 17.03
C LEU A 306 -4.15 10.37 17.11
N ALA A 307 -3.37 10.29 16.03
CA ALA A 307 -2.18 9.47 15.97
C ALA A 307 -1.09 9.99 16.93
N SER A 308 -0.92 11.31 17.04
CA SER A 308 0.03 11.94 17.97
C SER A 308 -0.30 11.65 19.43
N ASP A 309 -1.57 11.76 19.82
CA ASP A 309 -2.03 11.44 21.17
C ASP A 309 -1.89 9.94 21.48
N TYR A 310 -2.20 9.09 20.49
CA TYR A 310 -2.00 7.65 20.61
C TYR A 310 -0.52 7.28 20.84
N VAL A 311 0.40 7.85 20.06
CA VAL A 311 1.85 7.66 20.21
C VAL A 311 2.33 8.20 21.56
N LYS A 312 1.83 9.36 22.01
CA LYS A 312 2.19 9.94 23.31
C LYS A 312 1.80 9.04 24.48
N ARG A 313 0.65 8.37 24.40
CA ARG A 313 0.14 7.47 25.45
C ARG A 313 0.80 6.09 25.44
N THR A 314 1.00 5.51 24.26
CA THR A 314 1.45 4.11 24.11
C THR A 314 2.94 3.94 23.80
N GLY A 315 3.57 4.97 23.24
CA GLY A 315 4.94 4.91 22.72
C GLY A 315 5.11 4.05 21.46
N ARG A 316 4.03 3.67 20.77
CA ARG A 316 4.06 2.77 19.59
C ARG A 316 3.68 3.49 18.29
N CYS A 317 4.39 3.16 17.21
CA CYS A 317 4.11 3.64 15.84
C CYS A 317 3.39 2.57 15.01
N SER A 318 2.25 2.09 15.51
CA SER A 318 1.45 0.99 14.91
C SER A 318 0.34 1.49 13.97
N VAL A 319 0.10 2.80 13.93
CA VAL A 319 -0.85 3.44 13.02
C VAL A 319 -0.12 4.45 12.14
N GLN A 320 -0.59 4.58 10.91
CA GLN A 320 -0.12 5.52 9.91
C GLN A 320 -1.29 6.38 9.43
N VAL A 321 -0.99 7.65 9.18
CA VAL A 321 -1.92 8.64 8.65
C VAL A 321 -1.38 9.09 7.30
N GLU A 322 -2.21 8.99 6.28
CA GLU A 322 -1.94 9.54 4.94
C GLU A 322 -2.98 10.61 4.60
N GLU A 323 -2.55 11.60 3.82
CA GLU A 323 -3.41 12.68 3.35
C GLU A 323 -4.08 12.27 2.03
N LEU A 324 -5.41 12.26 2.00
CA LEU A 324 -6.17 12.06 0.77
C LEU A 324 -6.46 13.43 0.14
N HIS A 325 -5.97 13.64 -1.08
CA HIS A 325 -6.25 14.86 -1.85
C HIS A 325 -7.67 14.83 -2.49
N PHE A 326 -8.65 14.49 -1.67
CA PHE A 326 -10.07 14.40 -2.00
C PHE A 326 -10.86 15.27 -1.03
N CYS A 327 -11.80 16.07 -1.56
CA CYS A 327 -12.64 17.01 -0.78
C CYS A 327 -11.86 17.97 0.13
N GLN A 328 -10.95 18.73 -0.46
CA GLN A 328 -10.33 19.84 0.24
C GLN A 328 -11.38 20.84 0.69
N SER A 329 -11.35 21.12 1.99
CA SER A 329 -12.31 21.92 2.71
C SER A 329 -11.59 23.06 3.40
N PHE A 330 -12.21 24.24 3.44
CA PHE A 330 -11.67 25.37 4.18
C PHE A 330 -12.40 25.52 5.50
N ILE A 331 -11.60 25.71 6.56
CA ILE A 331 -12.08 25.85 7.93
C ILE A 331 -12.26 27.33 8.19
N ALA A 332 -13.43 27.75 8.66
CA ALA A 332 -13.74 29.15 8.91
C ALA A 332 -14.62 29.31 10.15
N LEU A 333 -14.76 30.55 10.60
CA LEU A 333 -15.77 30.92 11.59
C LEU A 333 -17.06 31.30 10.84
N ALA A 334 -18.19 30.81 11.33
CA ALA A 334 -19.50 31.23 10.89
C ALA A 334 -19.95 32.44 11.72
N VAL A 335 -20.48 33.45 11.05
CA VAL A 335 -20.98 34.68 11.65
C VAL A 335 -22.45 34.84 11.29
N GLN A 336 -23.23 35.31 12.25
CA GLN A 336 -24.65 35.56 12.08
C GLN A 336 -24.88 36.57 10.94
N LYS A 337 -25.84 36.29 10.05
CA LYS A 337 -26.12 37.13 8.86
C LYS A 337 -26.46 38.58 9.17
N SER A 338 -27.10 38.86 10.31
CA SER A 338 -27.44 40.22 10.76
C SER A 338 -26.24 41.03 11.24
N THR A 339 -25.06 40.42 11.42
CA THR A 339 -23.86 41.14 11.87
C THR A 339 -23.42 42.16 10.83
N SER A 340 -23.08 43.37 11.28
CA SER A 340 -22.62 44.45 10.39
C SER A 340 -21.45 44.01 9.51
N ALA A 341 -21.56 44.25 8.20
CA ALA A 341 -20.50 43.97 7.24
C ALA A 341 -19.16 44.66 7.60
N LYS A 342 -19.20 45.80 8.29
CA LYS A 342 -18.00 46.50 8.79
C LYS A 342 -17.28 45.68 9.86
N THR A 343 -18.02 45.03 10.74
CA THR A 343 -17.46 44.14 11.78
C THR A 343 -16.85 42.91 11.14
N VAL A 344 -17.57 42.24 10.23
CA VAL A 344 -17.07 41.07 9.50
C VAL A 344 -15.80 41.40 8.73
N LYS A 345 -15.75 42.54 8.05
CA LYS A 345 -14.55 43.01 7.33
C LYS A 345 -13.36 43.24 8.26
N LYS A 346 -13.57 43.78 9.47
CA LYS A 346 -12.51 43.95 10.48
C LYS A 346 -11.97 42.61 10.97
N ILE A 347 -12.86 41.66 11.27
CA ILE A 347 -12.49 40.29 11.68
C ILE A 347 -11.69 39.62 10.55
N ASN A 348 -12.21 39.65 9.33
CA ASN A 348 -11.55 39.06 8.15
C ASN A 348 -10.16 39.64 7.91
N SER A 349 -9.99 40.97 8.02
CA SER A 349 -8.68 41.61 7.89
C SER A 349 -7.69 41.08 8.91
N LYS A 350 -8.09 40.95 10.19
CA LYS A 350 -7.21 40.42 11.24
C LYS A 350 -6.92 38.93 11.09
N LEU A 351 -7.91 38.13 10.71
CA LEU A 351 -7.70 36.72 10.38
C LEU A 351 -6.70 36.55 9.24
N THR A 352 -6.80 37.35 8.17
CA THR A 352 -5.83 37.34 7.06
C THR A 352 -4.41 37.61 7.55
N TYR A 353 -4.20 38.58 8.45
CA TYR A 353 -2.88 38.82 9.03
C TYR A 353 -2.37 37.63 9.85
N ILE A 354 -3.23 36.97 10.63
CA ILE A 354 -2.86 35.78 11.42
C ILE A 354 -2.38 34.65 10.49
N ILE A 355 -3.07 34.43 9.37
CA ILE A 355 -2.73 33.39 8.40
C ILE A 355 -1.44 33.75 7.64
N GLN A 356 -1.31 35.00 7.17
CA GLN A 356 -0.12 35.48 6.46
C GLN A 356 1.13 35.39 7.34
N ALA A 357 0.99 35.62 8.64
CA ALA A 357 2.06 35.46 9.62
C ALA A 357 2.33 33.99 10.03
N LYS A 358 1.61 33.01 9.44
CA LYS A 358 1.69 31.58 9.77
C LYS A 358 1.51 31.27 11.26
N LEU A 359 0.72 32.07 11.95
CA LEU A 359 0.46 31.86 13.38
C LEU A 359 -0.41 30.62 13.60
N THR A 360 -1.40 30.38 12.73
CA THR A 360 -2.22 29.15 12.76
C THR A 360 -1.37 27.90 12.57
N ASP A 361 -0.43 27.90 11.62
CA ASP A 361 0.52 26.80 11.42
C ASP A 361 1.39 26.56 12.66
N ARG A 362 1.86 27.64 13.30
CA ARG A 362 2.66 27.55 14.53
C ARG A 362 1.85 26.96 15.68
N TRP A 363 0.60 27.39 15.86
CA TRP A 363 -0.29 26.88 16.91
C TRP A 363 -0.67 25.42 16.66
N MET A 364 -0.96 25.07 15.41
CA MET A 364 -1.22 23.69 14.97
C MET A 364 -0.05 22.75 15.26
N ASN A 365 1.17 23.15 14.89
CA ASN A 365 2.36 22.31 15.07
C ASN A 365 2.60 21.96 16.54
N ARG A 366 2.20 22.79 17.51
CA ARG A 366 2.31 22.47 18.95
C ARG A 366 1.53 21.22 19.35
N VAL A 367 0.48 20.88 18.60
CA VAL A 367 -0.49 19.87 18.99
C VAL A 367 -0.16 18.47 18.44
N TYR A 368 0.55 18.35 17.31
CA TYR A 368 0.90 17.04 16.71
C TYR A 368 2.41 16.77 16.55
N THR A 369 3.28 17.53 17.23
CA THR A 369 4.75 17.33 17.18
C THR A 369 5.21 15.90 17.44
N ASN A 370 4.51 15.12 18.27
CA ASN A 370 4.96 13.78 18.65
C ASN A 370 4.84 12.74 17.53
N TYR A 371 3.80 12.82 16.69
CA TYR A 371 3.61 11.90 15.57
C TYR A 371 4.74 12.02 14.52
N THR A 372 5.37 13.20 14.41
CA THR A 372 6.50 13.39 13.49
C THR A 372 7.69 12.47 13.78
N HIS A 373 7.81 11.94 15.00
CA HIS A 373 8.84 10.94 15.31
C HIS A 373 8.60 9.60 14.61
N CYS A 374 7.34 9.22 14.41
CA CYS A 374 6.97 7.99 13.71
C CYS A 374 7.08 8.10 12.19
N THR A 375 6.89 9.30 11.63
CA THR A 375 7.01 9.57 10.19
C THR A 375 8.41 9.98 9.76
N ARG A 376 9.26 10.44 10.69
CA ARG A 376 10.68 10.63 10.42
C ARG A 376 11.26 9.29 9.99
N GLN A 377 11.77 9.25 8.77
CA GLN A 377 12.60 8.15 8.30
C GLN A 377 13.69 7.93 9.35
N LEU A 378 13.60 6.81 10.08
CA LEU A 378 14.68 6.38 10.96
C LEU A 378 15.96 6.38 10.13
N PRO A 379 17.09 6.90 10.67
CA PRO A 379 18.34 6.90 9.93
C PRO A 379 18.60 5.50 9.39
N GLU A 380 18.99 5.41 8.11
CA GLU A 380 19.23 4.20 7.31
C GLU A 380 20.24 3.26 7.97
N ARG A 381 19.88 2.67 9.12
CA ARG A 381 20.61 1.55 9.69
C ARG A 381 20.07 0.33 8.99
N SER A 382 20.81 -0.12 7.99
CA SER A 382 20.65 -1.42 7.37
C SER A 382 20.54 -2.47 8.49
N LYS A 383 19.35 -3.04 8.65
CA LYS A 383 19.16 -4.17 9.57
C LYS A 383 19.79 -5.40 8.91
N PRO A 384 20.59 -6.20 9.64
CA PRO A 384 21.12 -7.44 9.10
C PRO A 384 19.97 -8.36 8.68
N LEU A 385 20.18 -9.13 7.61
CA LEU A 385 19.20 -10.12 7.15
C LEU A 385 19.09 -11.24 8.18
N ASN A 386 17.85 -11.64 8.48
CA ASN A 386 17.52 -12.74 9.36
C ASN A 386 17.30 -14.02 8.55
N ILE A 387 17.38 -15.19 9.20
CA ILE A 387 17.25 -16.49 8.52
C ILE A 387 15.88 -16.66 7.85
N LYS A 388 14.84 -16.03 8.43
CA LYS A 388 13.48 -15.99 7.88
C LYS A 388 13.43 -15.31 6.50
N ASP A 389 14.34 -14.37 6.23
CA ASP A 389 14.38 -13.62 4.98
C ASP A 389 14.91 -14.45 3.81
N ILE A 390 15.78 -15.43 4.11
CA ILE A 390 16.45 -16.28 3.12
C ILE A 390 15.78 -17.66 3.02
N LEU A 391 14.76 -17.91 3.86
CA LEU A 391 14.09 -19.21 3.97
C LEU A 391 13.57 -19.75 2.62
N GLY A 392 13.06 -18.89 1.73
CA GLY A 392 12.59 -19.32 0.41
C GLY A 392 13.65 -19.99 -0.45
N GLY A 393 14.89 -19.51 -0.36
CA GLY A 393 16.02 -20.14 -1.05
C GLY A 393 16.26 -21.57 -0.56
N PHE A 394 16.19 -21.79 0.75
CA PHE A 394 16.31 -23.13 1.34
C PHE A 394 15.14 -24.05 0.97
N VAL A 395 13.92 -23.52 0.88
CA VAL A 395 12.74 -24.29 0.45
C VAL A 395 12.90 -24.75 -1.01
N ILE A 396 13.28 -23.85 -1.92
CA ILE A 396 13.50 -24.18 -3.35
C ILE A 396 14.59 -25.24 -3.49
N TRP A 397 15.71 -25.08 -2.78
CA TRP A 397 16.79 -26.06 -2.76
C TRP A 397 16.34 -27.43 -2.26
N SER A 398 15.55 -27.47 -1.17
CA SER A 398 15.02 -28.71 -0.60
C SER A 398 14.07 -29.42 -1.57
N ILE A 399 13.18 -28.68 -2.23
CA ILE A 399 12.30 -29.22 -3.28
C ILE A 399 13.13 -29.82 -4.43
N GLY A 400 14.20 -29.15 -4.84
CA GLY A 400 15.11 -29.64 -5.87
C GLY A 400 15.74 -30.98 -5.53
N ILE A 401 16.19 -31.17 -4.28
CA ILE A 401 16.75 -32.44 -3.80
C ILE A 401 15.70 -33.55 -3.81
N VAL A 402 14.48 -33.26 -3.36
CA VAL A 402 13.38 -34.24 -3.35
C VAL A 402 13.04 -34.68 -4.78
N ILE A 403 12.86 -33.73 -5.71
CA ILE A 403 12.56 -34.04 -7.11
C ILE A 403 13.71 -34.85 -7.74
N SER A 404 14.97 -34.44 -7.52
CA SER A 404 16.12 -35.16 -8.05
C SER A 404 16.21 -36.59 -7.50
N SER A 405 15.88 -36.79 -6.23
CA SER A 405 15.86 -38.12 -5.60
C SER A 405 14.74 -39.00 -6.19
N LEU A 406 13.56 -38.43 -6.46
CA LEU A 406 12.45 -39.14 -7.10
C LEU A 406 12.78 -39.54 -8.55
N VAL A 407 13.43 -38.65 -9.31
CA VAL A 407 13.88 -38.95 -10.68
C VAL A 407 14.91 -40.08 -10.67
N LEU A 408 15.90 -40.02 -9.76
CA LEU A 408 16.90 -41.09 -9.60
C LEU A 408 16.24 -42.44 -9.28
N ILE A 409 15.25 -42.46 -8.39
CA ILE A 409 14.49 -43.67 -8.07
C ILE A 409 13.77 -44.21 -9.32
N GLY A 410 13.14 -43.32 -10.09
CA GLY A 410 12.49 -43.68 -11.35
C GLY A 410 13.46 -44.28 -12.37
N GLU A 411 14.63 -43.66 -12.55
CA GLU A 411 15.69 -44.16 -13.44
C GLU A 411 16.21 -45.53 -13.00
N ILE A 412 16.37 -45.75 -11.69
CA ILE A 412 16.75 -47.06 -11.14
C ILE A 412 15.70 -48.12 -11.49
N PHE A 413 14.41 -47.83 -11.27
CA PHE A 413 13.33 -48.76 -11.62
C PHE A 413 13.26 -49.06 -13.11
N GLN A 414 13.40 -48.04 -13.96
CA GLN A 414 13.45 -48.22 -15.41
C GLN A 414 14.66 -49.08 -15.81
N SER A 415 15.83 -48.82 -15.24
CA SER A 415 17.05 -49.60 -15.54
C SER A 415 16.92 -51.06 -15.10
N ILE A 416 16.26 -51.34 -13.97
CA ILE A 416 16.00 -52.70 -13.49
C ILE A 416 15.00 -53.40 -14.41
N GLY A 417 13.94 -52.70 -14.83
CA GLY A 417 12.96 -53.19 -15.80
C GLY A 417 13.61 -53.58 -17.13
N GLU A 418 14.47 -52.71 -17.68
CA GLU A 418 15.21 -52.97 -18.91
C GLU A 418 16.22 -54.13 -18.77
N ARG A 419 16.89 -54.24 -17.62
CA ARG A 419 17.81 -55.36 -17.32
C ARG A 419 17.06 -56.69 -17.23
N ASN A 420 15.88 -56.71 -16.61
CA ASN A 420 15.04 -57.90 -16.52
C ASN A 420 14.48 -58.31 -17.89
N PHE A 421 14.07 -57.34 -18.72
CA PHE A 421 13.65 -57.58 -20.11
C PHE A 421 14.79 -58.16 -20.97
N LYS A 422 16.02 -57.62 -20.83
CA LYS A 422 17.22 -58.15 -21.52
C LYS A 422 17.60 -59.55 -21.02
N LYS A 423 17.49 -59.84 -19.72
CA LYS A 423 17.71 -61.19 -19.17
C LYS A 423 16.69 -62.20 -19.70
N GLN A 424 15.42 -61.82 -19.85
CA GLN A 424 14.37 -62.68 -20.40
C GLN A 424 14.60 -62.99 -21.89
N LYS A 425 15.12 -62.03 -22.66
CA LYS A 425 15.48 -62.22 -24.09
C LYS A 425 16.73 -63.09 -24.31
N ASN A 426 17.62 -63.18 -23.33
CA ASN A 426 18.86 -63.97 -23.38
C ASN A 426 18.78 -65.33 -22.64
N SER A 427 17.60 -65.72 -22.14
CA SER A 427 17.42 -67.00 -21.44
C SER A 427 17.48 -68.19 -22.43
N PRO A 428 18.20 -69.30 -22.12
CA PRO A 428 18.54 -70.36 -23.09
C PRO A 428 17.36 -71.16 -23.65
N ALA A 429 16.14 -70.99 -23.13
CA ALA A 429 14.95 -71.70 -23.59
C ALA A 429 14.54 -71.39 -25.06
N LEU A 430 15.02 -70.29 -25.65
CA LEU A 430 14.77 -69.93 -27.06
C LEU A 430 15.90 -70.35 -28.02
N LYS A 431 17.04 -70.84 -27.53
CA LYS A 431 18.11 -71.40 -28.39
C LYS A 431 17.89 -72.88 -28.70
N THR A 432 17.12 -73.60 -27.89
CA THR A 432 16.84 -75.02 -28.13
C THR A 432 15.88 -75.25 -29.30
N THR A 433 15.02 -74.28 -29.63
CA THR A 433 14.09 -74.37 -30.76
C THR A 433 14.74 -74.16 -32.13
N SER A 434 15.89 -73.48 -32.23
CA SER A 434 16.60 -73.35 -33.52
C SER A 434 17.47 -74.57 -33.86
N ASN A 435 17.99 -75.27 -32.85
CA ASN A 435 18.88 -76.42 -33.07
C ASN A 435 18.13 -77.74 -33.34
N VAL A 436 16.85 -77.85 -32.98
CA VAL A 436 16.02 -79.03 -33.32
C VAL A 436 15.47 -78.96 -34.75
N LEU A 437 15.33 -77.75 -35.33
CA LEU A 437 14.84 -77.56 -36.70
C LEU A 437 15.91 -77.74 -37.79
N CYS A 438 17.20 -77.74 -37.45
CA CYS A 438 18.28 -77.93 -38.42
C CYS A 438 18.69 -79.41 -38.65
N SER A 439 18.24 -80.34 -37.78
CA SER A 439 18.57 -81.78 -37.90
C SER A 439 17.59 -82.62 -38.72
N LYS A 440 16.47 -82.04 -39.22
CA LYS A 440 15.43 -82.78 -39.98
C LYS A 440 15.43 -82.54 -41.50
N LYS A 441 16.43 -81.85 -42.06
CA LYS A 441 16.62 -81.68 -43.51
C LYS A 441 18.06 -82.01 -43.93
N LYS A 442 18.41 -83.30 -43.91
CA LYS A 442 19.51 -83.89 -44.70
C LYS A 442 19.34 -85.40 -44.73
N CYS A 443 18.54 -85.86 -45.69
CA CYS A 443 18.65 -87.09 -46.46
C CYS A 443 17.79 -86.90 -47.71
#